data_AF-A0A9E0LBH9-F1
#
_entry.id   AF-A0A9E0LBH9-F1
#
_cell.length_a   1.000
_cell.length_b   1.000
_cell.length_c   1.000
_cell.angle_alpha   90.00
_cell.angle_beta   90.00
_cell.angle_gamma   90.00
#
_symmetry.space_group_name_H-M   'P 1'
#
loop_
_entity.id
_entity.type
_entity.pdbx_description
1 polymer ?
#
loop_
_entity_poly.entity_id
_entity_poly.type
_entity_poly.pdbx_seq_one_letter_code
_entity_poly.pdbx_strand_id
1 'polypeptide(L)'
;MPGHHTSLQRLTQGLREVGPALFHGVPQPHEELLALVWGPRFDRQHALGLAAHQPEQAARTLPALLSAADCFDTLAADGQRRLRSLIQRHHRLYA
;
A
#
# COMPACT_ATOMS: atom_id res chain seq x y z
N MET A 1 -16.71 2.06 18.69
CA MET A 1 -16.17 0.96 17.87
C MET A 1 -14.66 1.18 17.66
N PRO A 2 -13.77 0.52 18.43
CA PRO A 2 -12.33 0.78 18.40
C PRO A 2 -11.55 -0.16 17.44
N GLY A 3 -12.14 -0.54 16.29
CA GLY A 3 -11.52 -1.50 15.36
C GLY A 3 -10.70 -0.87 14.22
N HIS A 4 -10.94 0.40 13.87
CA HIS A 4 -10.42 0.96 12.61
C HIS A 4 -8.98 1.44 12.72
N HIS A 5 -8.56 1.86 13.91
CA HIS A 5 -7.23 2.40 14.15
C HIS A 5 -6.15 1.31 14.08
N THR A 6 -6.44 0.13 14.63
CA THR A 6 -5.52 -1.01 14.63
C THR A 6 -5.35 -1.63 13.25
N SER A 7 -6.38 -1.61 12.40
CA SER A 7 -6.29 -2.05 11.00
C SER A 7 -5.45 -1.10 10.16
N LEU A 8 -5.61 0.21 10.33
CA LEU A 8 -4.79 1.20 9.63
C LEU A 8 -3.32 1.14 10.05
N GLN A 9 -3.05 1.01 11.36
CA GLN A 9 -1.69 0.88 11.88
C GLN A 9 -0.99 -0.37 11.33
N ARG A 10 -1.66 -1.53 11.37
CA ARG A 10 -1.14 -2.78 10.80
C ARG A 10 -0.85 -2.65 9.30
N LEU A 11 -1.74 -2.02 8.55
CA LEU A 11 -1.53 -1.78 7.13
C LEU A 11 -0.33 -0.86 6.88
N THR A 12 -0.22 0.26 7.60
CA THR A 12 0.93 1.16 7.46
C THR A 12 2.25 0.52 7.89
N GLN A 13 2.23 -0.39 8.86
CA GLN A 13 3.41 -1.12 9.31
C GLN A 13 3.87 -2.12 8.26
N GLY A 14 2.97 -2.96 7.74
CA GLY A 14 3.30 -3.89 6.65
C GLY A 14 3.83 -3.15 5.43
N LEU A 15 3.23 -2.01 5.10
CA LEU A 15 3.69 -1.19 3.98
C LEU A 15 5.10 -0.61 4.17
N ARG A 16 5.51 -0.30 5.40
CA ARG A 16 6.89 0.13 5.70
C ARG A 16 7.89 -1.01 5.58
N GLU A 17 7.46 -2.23 5.92
CA GLU A 17 8.32 -3.42 5.87
C GLU A 17 8.55 -3.88 4.42
N VAL A 18 7.51 -3.89 3.57
CA VAL A 18 7.64 -4.37 2.18
C VAL A 18 7.75 -3.26 1.14
N GLY A 19 7.35 -2.04 1.45
CA GLY A 19 7.34 -0.91 0.53
C GLY A 19 8.70 -0.63 -0.12
N PRO A 20 9.81 -0.54 0.62
CA PRO A 20 11.13 -0.30 0.03
C PRO A 20 11.54 -1.37 -0.98
N ALA A 21 11.18 -2.64 -0.75
CA ALA A 21 11.49 -3.73 -1.67
C ALA A 21 10.55 -3.76 -2.89
N LEU A 22 9.26 -3.46 -2.71
CA LEU A 22 8.28 -3.43 -3.79
C LEU A 22 8.52 -2.24 -4.74
N PHE A 23 8.86 -1.08 -4.19
CA PHE A 23 9.04 0.16 -4.94
C PHE A 23 10.53 0.47 -5.22
N HIS A 24 11.43 -0.48 -5.00
CA HIS A 24 12.84 -0.30 -5.35
C HIS A 24 12.99 -0.04 -6.86
N GLY A 25 13.72 1.01 -7.25
CA GLY A 25 13.90 1.36 -8.67
C GLY A 25 12.66 1.95 -9.36
N VAL A 26 11.54 2.12 -8.65
CA VAL A 26 10.37 2.83 -9.14
C VAL A 26 10.62 4.33 -9.03
N PRO A 27 10.50 5.11 -10.12
CA PRO A 27 10.83 6.54 -10.11
C PRO A 27 9.91 7.37 -9.20
N GLN A 28 8.66 6.97 -9.05
CA GLN A 28 7.65 7.69 -8.26
C GLN A 28 6.88 6.76 -7.31
N PRO A 29 7.53 6.29 -6.23
CA PRO A 29 6.98 5.24 -5.37
C PRO A 29 5.66 5.64 -4.69
N HIS A 30 5.50 6.93 -4.35
CA HIS A 30 4.28 7.43 -3.73
C HIS A 30 3.11 7.55 -4.71
N GLU A 31 3.37 7.87 -5.98
CA GLU A 31 2.32 7.92 -7.01
C GLU A 31 1.80 6.52 -7.31
N GLU A 32 2.70 5.56 -7.48
CA GLU A 32 2.36 4.15 -7.65
C GLU A 32 1.55 3.64 -6.46
N LEU A 33 2.00 3.92 -5.24
CA LEU A 33 1.27 3.55 -4.03
C LEU A 33 -0.13 4.19 -3.96
N LEU A 34 -0.27 5.45 -4.37
CA LEU A 34 -1.57 6.13 -4.43
C LEU A 34 -2.48 5.51 -5.48
N ALA A 35 -1.94 5.09 -6.63
CA ALA A 35 -2.69 4.40 -7.68
C ALA A 35 -3.30 3.09 -7.13
N LEU A 36 -2.53 2.31 -6.35
CA LEU A 36 -3.01 1.06 -5.74
C LEU A 36 -4.24 1.23 -4.83
N VAL A 37 -4.39 2.39 -4.20
CA VAL A 37 -5.47 2.67 -3.24
C VAL A 37 -6.45 3.73 -3.74
N TRP A 38 -6.39 4.11 -5.01
CA TRP A 38 -7.24 5.19 -5.55
C TRP A 38 -8.71 4.81 -5.53
N GLY A 39 -9.02 3.57 -5.91
CA GLY A 39 -10.37 3.03 -5.96
C GLY A 39 -10.96 2.68 -4.57
N PRO A 40 -12.23 2.25 -4.54
CA PRO A 40 -12.89 1.74 -3.33
C PRO A 40 -12.30 0.41 -2.85
N ARG A 41 -11.57 -0.28 -3.73
CA ARG A 41 -10.84 -1.52 -3.47
C ARG A 41 -9.38 -1.34 -3.87
N PHE A 42 -8.52 -2.16 -3.29
CA PHE A 42 -7.11 -2.19 -3.63
C PHE A 42 -6.90 -2.74 -5.04
N ASP A 43 -6.13 -2.04 -5.86
CA ASP A 43 -5.80 -2.45 -7.22
C ASP A 43 -4.72 -3.55 -7.22
N ARG A 44 -5.20 -4.79 -7.10
CA ARG A 44 -4.33 -5.98 -7.11
C ARG A 44 -3.68 -6.18 -8.48
N GLN A 45 -4.33 -5.78 -9.57
CA GLN A 45 -3.78 -5.96 -10.92
C GLN A 45 -2.55 -5.07 -11.10
N HIS A 46 -2.67 -3.79 -10.72
CA HIS A 46 -1.55 -2.86 -10.73
C HIS A 46 -0.41 -3.33 -9.81
N ALA A 47 -0.75 -3.79 -8.61
CA ALA A 47 0.22 -4.32 -7.66
C ALA A 47 1.00 -5.54 -8.20
N LEU A 48 0.32 -6.45 -8.90
CA LEU A 48 0.96 -7.58 -9.58
C LEU A 48 1.84 -7.13 -10.75
N GLY A 49 1.43 -6.09 -11.48
CA GLY A 49 2.25 -5.47 -12.52
C GLY A 49 3.58 -4.94 -11.95
N LEU A 50 3.51 -4.18 -10.85
CA LEU A 50 4.72 -3.70 -10.14
C LEU A 50 5.60 -4.86 -9.67
N ALA A 51 5.00 -5.90 -9.08
CA ALA A 51 5.74 -7.08 -8.62
C ALA A 51 6.42 -7.82 -9.79
N ALA A 52 5.78 -7.90 -10.96
CA ALA A 52 6.34 -8.56 -12.13
C ALA A 52 7.65 -7.90 -12.64
N HIS A 53 7.86 -6.60 -12.37
CA HIS A 53 9.12 -5.92 -12.70
C HIS A 53 10.29 -6.33 -11.80
N GLN A 54 10.04 -6.94 -10.64
CA GLN A 54 11.06 -7.41 -9.70
C GLN A 54 10.73 -8.82 -9.17
N PRO A 55 10.84 -9.86 -10.03
CA PRO A 55 10.34 -11.21 -9.71
C PRO A 55 11.00 -11.84 -8.49
N GLU A 56 12.28 -11.56 -8.23
CA GLU A 56 12.99 -12.06 -7.05
C GLU A 56 12.46 -11.48 -5.73
N GLN A 57 12.06 -10.20 -5.74
CA GLN A 57 11.45 -9.55 -4.58
C GLN A 57 9.96 -9.88 -4.48
N ALA A 58 9.28 -10.02 -5.62
CA ALA A 58 7.86 -10.33 -5.70
C ALA A 58 7.48 -11.58 -4.90
N ALA A 59 8.23 -12.67 -5.02
CA ALA A 59 7.95 -13.89 -4.29
C ALA A 59 7.94 -13.68 -2.76
N ARG A 60 8.75 -12.74 -2.25
CA ARG A 60 8.87 -12.42 -0.82
C ARG A 60 7.81 -11.41 -0.38
N THR A 61 7.42 -10.48 -1.25
CA THR A 61 6.52 -9.36 -0.92
C THR A 61 5.06 -9.65 -1.24
N LEU A 62 4.75 -10.59 -2.16
CA LEU A 62 3.38 -10.92 -2.59
C LEU A 62 2.44 -11.25 -1.41
N PRO A 63 2.81 -12.13 -0.46
CA PRO A 63 1.90 -12.48 0.64
C PRO A 63 1.54 -11.27 1.51
N ALA A 64 2.52 -10.41 1.81
CA ALA A 64 2.30 -9.18 2.56
C ALA A 64 1.47 -8.16 1.79
N LEU A 65 1.69 -8.06 0.47
CA LEU A 65 0.95 -7.17 -0.42
C LEU A 65 -0.53 -7.58 -0.53
N LEU A 66 -0.81 -8.88 -0.66
CA LEU A 66 -2.17 -9.41 -0.68
C LEU A 66 -2.88 -9.21 0.67
N SER A 67 -2.17 -9.46 1.78
CA SER A 67 -2.70 -9.18 3.12
C SER A 67 -3.02 -7.70 3.33
N ALA A 68 -2.17 -6.80 2.82
CA ALA A 68 -2.43 -5.35 2.83
C ALA A 68 -3.64 -4.99 1.96
N ALA A 69 -3.81 -5.63 0.80
CA ALA A 69 -4.98 -5.44 -0.06
C ALA A 69 -6.28 -5.85 0.63
N ASP A 70 -6.28 -6.99 1.32
CA ASP A 70 -7.45 -7.47 2.08
C ASP A 70 -7.74 -6.55 3.27
N CYS A 71 -6.72 -6.07 3.97
CA CYS A 71 -6.88 -5.08 5.03
C CYS A 71 -7.50 -3.77 4.48
N PHE A 72 -7.04 -3.28 3.33
CA PHE A 72 -7.58 -2.07 2.71
C PHE A 72 -9.05 -2.22 2.30
N ASP A 73 -9.40 -3.37 1.70
CA ASP A 73 -10.77 -3.67 1.25
C ASP A 73 -11.77 -3.73 2.42
N THR A 74 -11.30 -3.99 3.65
CA THR A 74 -12.13 -3.98 4.87
C THR A 74 -12.20 -2.63 5.58
N LEU A 75 -11.38 -1.64 5.16
CA LEU A 75 -11.43 -0.30 5.75
C LEU A 75 -12.72 0.42 5.34
N ALA A 76 -13.36 1.05 6.32
CA ALA A 76 -14.40 2.04 6.03
C ALA A 76 -13.85 3.20 5.17
N ALA A 77 -14.73 3.89 4.44
CA ALA A 77 -14.34 4.98 3.54
C ALA A 77 -13.49 6.08 4.23
N ASP A 78 -13.74 6.36 5.51
CA ASP A 78 -12.93 7.31 6.29
C ASP A 78 -11.51 6.79 6.57
N GLY A 79 -11.36 5.48 6.80
CA GLY A 79 -10.07 4.83 6.95
C GLY A 79 -9.26 4.86 5.66
N GLN A 80 -9.91 4.59 4.52
CA GLN A 80 -9.27 4.68 3.20
C GLN A 80 -8.86 6.13 2.87
N ARG A 81 -9.73 7.12 3.13
CA ARG A 81 -9.39 8.55 2.97
C ARG A 81 -8.21 8.94 3.85
N ARG A 82 -8.19 8.51 5.11
CA ARG A 82 -7.08 8.78 6.03
C ARG A 82 -5.77 8.15 5.55
N LEU A 83 -5.81 6.94 5.01
CA LEU A 83 -4.63 6.29 4.43
C LEU A 83 -4.04 7.13 3.29
N ARG A 84 -4.89 7.55 2.34
CA ARG A 84 -4.47 8.39 1.20
C ARG A 84 -3.82 9.69 1.67
N SER A 85 -4.41 10.36 2.67
CA SER A 85 -3.82 11.57 3.27
C SER A 85 -2.46 11.31 3.93
N LEU A 86 -2.27 10.15 4.57
CA LEU A 86 -0.98 9.79 5.17
C LEU A 86 0.10 9.56 4.10
N ILE A 87 -0.25 8.89 2.99
CA ILE A 87 0.66 8.67 1.86
C ILE A 87 1.06 10.02 1.23
N GLN A 88 0.08 10.90 0.95
CA GLN A 88 0.34 12.24 0.41
C GLN A 88 1.17 13.09 1.37
N ARG A 89 0.89 13.05 2.67
CA ARG A 89 1.68 13.76 3.68
C ARG A 89 3.11 13.25 3.70
N HIS A 90 3.31 11.93 3.64
CA HIS A 90 4.65 11.36 3.57
C HIS A 90 5.37 11.77 2.29
N HIS A 91 4.69 11.77 1.14
CA HIS A 91 5.25 12.26 -0.11
C HIS A 91 5.74 13.70 0.03
N ARG A 92 4.93 14.61 0.58
CA ARG A 92 5.36 16.00 0.82
C ARG A 92 6.54 16.17 1.78
N LEU A 93 6.80 15.19 2.64
CA LEU A 93 7.89 15.24 3.63
C LEU A 93 9.19 14.63 3.13
N TYR A 94 9.12 13.75 2.12
CA TYR A 94 10.24 12.92 1.67
C TYR A 94 10.43 12.91 0.13
N ALA A 95 9.66 13.71 -0.61
CA ALA A 95 9.91 14.06 -2.00
C ALA A 95 10.84 15.27 -2.07
#